data_AF-A0A351TQ71-F1
#
_entry.id   AF-A0A351TQ71-F1
#
_cell.length_a   1.000
_cell.length_b   1.000
_cell.length_c   1.000
_cell.angle_alpha   90.00
_cell.angle_beta   90.00
_cell.angle_gamma   90.00
#
_symmetry.space_group_name_H-M   'P 1'
#
loop_
_entity.id
_entity.type
_entity.pdbx_description
1 polymer ?
#
loop_
_entity_poly.entity_id
_entity_poly.type
_entity_poly.pdbx_seq_one_letter_code
_entity_poly.pdbx_strand_id
1 'polypeptide(L)'
;MIKTLKISFALKNTYRVNGILHSLKQIPLLKRLLPDALYGIWGLKIFANILSALWELCTVFLGKFLYILLMVWGAGMLYQNLETGRVFLHILLCLTVIGSYANTALFNPSRDKYYAMILMRMDAREYTLVNYTYSLLKVVVGFLPFTLGFGLFAGLPLWLCFLLPLCICGCKLTAAAYSLWDYERSGKVYNENKLGRMEWLFTALLLGCAYGLPAAGVALPSAVSAGVLLAAIPAGFFSIRRIYSFGDYREVNRRLLAQIVNQT
;
A
#
# COMPACT_ATOMS: atom_id res chain seq x y z
N MET A 1 -2.91 -7.12 -20.94
CA MET A 1 -2.84 -6.44 -19.62
C MET A 1 -4.12 -5.70 -19.27
N ILE A 2 -4.70 -4.90 -20.19
CA ILE A 2 -5.95 -4.15 -19.93
C ILE A 2 -7.13 -5.08 -19.59
N LYS A 3 -7.28 -6.20 -20.31
CA LYS A 3 -8.33 -7.21 -20.04
C LYS A 3 -8.19 -7.76 -18.61
N THR A 4 -6.97 -8.10 -18.21
CA THR A 4 -6.62 -8.61 -16.88
C THR A 4 -6.93 -7.59 -15.78
N LEU A 5 -6.64 -6.31 -16.01
CA LEU A 5 -7.04 -5.21 -15.11
C LEU A 5 -8.56 -5.11 -14.96
N LYS A 6 -9.30 -5.15 -16.08
CA LYS A 6 -10.77 -5.06 -16.06
C LYS A 6 -11.37 -6.23 -15.29
N ILE A 7 -10.89 -7.45 -15.52
CA ILE A 7 -11.38 -8.64 -14.84
C ILE A 7 -11.00 -8.61 -13.35
N SER A 8 -9.76 -8.23 -12.99
CA SER A 8 -9.34 -8.15 -11.59
C SER A 8 -10.14 -7.10 -10.82
N PHE A 9 -10.39 -5.93 -11.43
CA PHE A 9 -11.18 -4.87 -10.82
C PHE A 9 -12.65 -5.26 -10.69
N ALA A 10 -13.23 -5.89 -11.72
CA ALA A 10 -14.59 -6.40 -11.67
C ALA A 10 -14.75 -7.43 -10.54
N LEU A 11 -13.83 -8.39 -10.44
CA LEU A 11 -13.84 -9.40 -9.39
C LEU A 11 -13.75 -8.78 -7.99
N LYS A 12 -12.79 -7.86 -7.78
CA LYS A 12 -12.63 -7.15 -6.51
C LYS A 12 -13.87 -6.36 -6.15
N ASN A 13 -14.49 -5.71 -7.13
CA ASN A 13 -15.74 -4.98 -6.93
C ASN A 13 -16.90 -5.93 -6.59
N THR A 14 -17.05 -7.06 -7.30
CA THR A 14 -18.06 -8.08 -6.98
C THR A 14 -17.90 -8.62 -5.57
N TYR A 15 -16.67 -8.88 -5.12
CA TYR A 15 -16.40 -9.30 -3.75
C TYR A 15 -16.83 -8.27 -2.72
N ARG A 16 -16.55 -6.98 -2.96
CA ARG A 16 -16.95 -5.89 -2.05
C ARG A 16 -18.44 -5.68 -2.03
N VAL A 17 -19.08 -5.66 -3.19
CA VAL A 17 -20.53 -5.57 -3.33
C VAL A 17 -21.20 -6.72 -2.61
N ASN A 18 -20.76 -7.96 -2.83
CA ASN A 18 -21.29 -9.13 -2.14
C ASN A 18 -21.04 -9.06 -0.62
N GLY A 19 -19.88 -8.55 -0.19
CA GLY A 19 -19.59 -8.30 1.22
C GLY A 19 -20.54 -7.27 1.84
N ILE A 20 -20.77 -6.14 1.17
CA ILE A 20 -21.71 -5.10 1.59
C ILE A 20 -23.14 -5.67 1.67
N LEU A 21 -23.59 -6.36 0.62
CA LEU A 21 -24.91 -6.99 0.58
C LEU A 21 -25.07 -8.04 1.68
N HIS A 22 -24.04 -8.83 1.95
CA HIS A 22 -24.02 -9.79 3.04
C HIS A 22 -24.12 -9.11 4.41
N SER A 23 -23.34 -8.04 4.65
CA SER A 23 -23.43 -7.27 5.90
C SER A 23 -24.79 -6.61 6.08
N LEU A 24 -25.40 -6.08 5.00
CA LEU A 24 -26.76 -5.54 5.03
C LEU A 24 -27.80 -6.63 5.35
N LYS A 25 -27.61 -7.86 4.85
CA LYS A 25 -28.47 -9.02 5.17
C LYS A 25 -28.40 -9.42 6.66
N GLN A 26 -27.29 -9.11 7.35
CA GLN A 26 -27.15 -9.40 8.77
C GLN A 26 -27.97 -8.46 9.68
N ILE A 27 -28.46 -7.33 9.15
CA ILE A 27 -29.31 -6.40 9.91
C ILE A 27 -30.69 -7.05 10.13
N PRO A 28 -31.13 -7.28 11.39
CA PRO A 28 -32.34 -8.06 11.70
C PRO A 28 -33.62 -7.49 11.06
N LEU A 29 -33.71 -6.16 10.92
CA LEU A 29 -34.81 -5.46 10.28
C LEU A 29 -34.87 -5.74 8.77
N LEU A 30 -33.73 -5.60 8.06
CA LEU A 30 -33.66 -5.90 6.61
C LEU A 30 -33.89 -7.38 6.31
N LYS A 31 -33.39 -8.27 7.18
CA LYS A 31 -33.56 -9.72 7.03
C LYS A 31 -35.04 -10.14 7.03
N ARG A 32 -35.90 -9.42 7.77
CA ARG A 32 -37.36 -9.66 7.80
C ARG A 32 -38.10 -9.10 6.58
N LEU A 33 -37.58 -8.02 5.98
CA LEU A 33 -38.23 -7.32 4.86
C LEU A 33 -37.90 -7.93 3.48
N LEU A 34 -36.66 -8.43 3.25
CA LEU A 34 -36.21 -8.87 1.92
C LEU A 34 -35.24 -10.07 1.99
N PRO A 35 -35.69 -11.28 2.37
CA PRO A 35 -34.80 -12.43 2.57
C PRO A 35 -34.17 -12.97 1.27
N ASP A 36 -34.91 -13.01 0.15
CA ASP A 36 -34.49 -13.67 -1.11
C ASP A 36 -34.30 -12.71 -2.32
N ALA A 37 -34.96 -11.55 -2.33
CA ALA A 37 -34.85 -10.59 -3.44
C ALA A 37 -33.57 -9.72 -3.42
N LEU A 38 -32.78 -9.78 -2.34
CA LEU A 38 -31.66 -8.86 -2.10
C LEU A 38 -30.53 -8.97 -3.14
N TYR A 39 -30.31 -10.17 -3.70
CA TYR A 39 -29.37 -10.42 -4.80
C TYR A 39 -29.98 -10.23 -6.21
N GLY A 40 -31.32 -10.14 -6.30
CA GLY A 40 -32.06 -9.98 -7.55
C GLY A 40 -32.38 -8.51 -7.89
N ILE A 41 -32.53 -7.65 -6.89
CA ILE A 41 -32.94 -6.25 -7.08
C ILE A 41 -31.79 -5.44 -7.72
N TRP A 42 -32.06 -4.97 -8.94
CA TRP A 42 -31.11 -4.19 -9.73
C TRP A 42 -30.68 -2.89 -9.02
N GLY A 43 -31.60 -2.21 -8.33
CA GLY A 43 -31.31 -0.99 -7.56
C GLY A 43 -30.32 -1.20 -6.41
N LEU A 44 -30.42 -2.32 -5.68
CA LEU A 44 -29.50 -2.66 -4.58
C LEU A 44 -28.08 -2.93 -5.10
N LYS A 45 -27.94 -3.52 -6.29
CA LYS A 45 -26.64 -3.70 -6.94
C LYS A 45 -26.00 -2.36 -7.33
N ILE A 46 -26.79 -1.41 -7.85
CA ILE A 46 -26.31 -0.06 -8.17
C ILE A 46 -25.86 0.66 -6.90
N PHE A 47 -26.67 0.62 -5.84
CA PHE A 47 -26.31 1.21 -4.56
C PHE A 47 -25.00 0.63 -4.00
N ALA A 48 -24.87 -0.70 -3.97
CA ALA A 48 -23.67 -1.36 -3.48
C ALA A 48 -22.43 -1.04 -4.34
N ASN A 49 -22.60 -0.89 -5.66
CA ASN A 49 -21.52 -0.45 -6.56
C ASN A 49 -21.06 0.99 -6.24
N ILE A 50 -22.00 1.91 -6.04
CA ILE A 50 -21.69 3.31 -5.65
C ILE A 50 -20.94 3.31 -4.32
N LEU A 51 -21.42 2.55 -3.33
CA LEU A 51 -20.79 2.46 -2.03
C LEU A 51 -19.38 1.83 -2.12
N SER A 52 -19.19 0.81 -2.95
CA SER A 52 -17.88 0.20 -3.21
C SER A 52 -16.90 1.19 -3.86
N ALA A 53 -17.38 2.03 -4.79
CA ALA A 53 -16.57 3.07 -5.43
C ALA A 53 -16.19 4.19 -4.44
N LEU A 54 -17.15 4.68 -3.65
CA LEU A 54 -16.89 5.64 -2.57
C LEU A 54 -15.90 5.07 -1.54
N TRP A 55 -16.05 3.79 -1.19
CA TRP A 55 -15.13 3.12 -0.29
C TRP A 55 -13.72 2.98 -0.87
N GLU A 56 -13.56 2.67 -2.16
CA GLU A 56 -12.23 2.70 -2.81
C GLU A 56 -11.64 4.11 -2.76
N LEU A 57 -12.44 5.16 -3.01
CA LEU A 57 -11.97 6.55 -2.91
C LEU A 57 -11.51 6.90 -1.48
N CYS A 58 -12.35 6.62 -0.48
CA CYS A 58 -12.01 6.86 0.92
C CYS A 58 -10.72 6.10 1.32
N THR A 59 -10.57 4.83 0.93
CA THR A 59 -9.36 4.04 1.28
C THR A 59 -8.10 4.49 0.52
N VAL A 60 -8.26 5.09 -0.67
CA VAL A 60 -7.14 5.72 -1.39
C VAL A 60 -6.60 6.93 -0.63
N PHE A 61 -7.49 7.81 -0.12
CA PHE A 61 -7.08 9.10 0.45
C PHE A 61 -7.01 9.11 1.98
N LEU A 62 -8.04 8.65 2.68
CA LEU A 62 -8.20 8.84 4.13
C LEU A 62 -7.03 8.27 4.93
N GLY A 63 -6.54 7.08 4.57
CA GLY A 63 -5.39 6.49 5.25
C GLY A 63 -4.10 7.31 5.08
N LYS A 64 -3.90 7.91 3.90
CA LYS A 64 -2.70 8.71 3.58
C LYS A 64 -2.79 10.08 4.24
N PHE A 65 -4.00 10.65 4.25
CA PHE A 65 -4.33 11.85 4.99
C PHE A 65 -4.00 11.68 6.48
N LEU A 66 -4.58 10.68 7.15
CA LEU A 66 -4.34 10.42 8.56
C LEU A 66 -2.87 10.12 8.85
N TYR A 67 -2.21 9.36 7.97
CA TYR A 67 -0.79 9.08 8.09
C TYR A 67 0.06 10.36 8.04
N ILE A 68 -0.08 11.21 7.02
CA ILE A 68 0.72 12.45 6.93
C ILE A 68 0.35 13.41 8.07
N LEU A 69 -0.95 13.58 8.36
CA LEU A 69 -1.44 14.47 9.39
C LEU A 69 -0.92 14.08 10.77
N LEU A 70 -1.07 12.82 11.18
CA LEU A 70 -0.78 12.39 12.54
C LEU A 70 0.69 12.01 12.71
N MET A 71 1.22 11.19 11.79
CA MET A 71 2.51 10.54 11.98
C MET A 71 3.69 11.35 11.48
N VAL A 72 3.48 12.34 10.59
CA VAL A 72 4.57 13.11 9.96
C VAL A 72 4.49 14.58 10.33
N TRP A 73 3.48 15.29 9.81
CA TRP A 73 3.35 16.73 10.00
C TRP A 73 2.95 17.09 11.43
N GLY A 74 1.90 16.47 11.96
CA GLY A 74 1.41 16.73 13.33
C GLY A 74 2.43 16.33 14.38
N ALA A 75 3.11 15.19 14.20
CA ALA A 75 4.26 14.82 15.04
C ALA A 75 5.40 15.84 14.93
N GLY A 76 5.71 16.32 13.73
CA GLY A 76 6.73 17.35 13.49
C GLY A 76 6.46 18.65 14.24
N MET A 77 5.20 19.05 14.41
CA MET A 77 4.81 20.25 15.15
C MET A 77 5.05 20.17 16.66
N LEU A 78 5.21 18.96 17.22
CA LEU A 78 5.45 18.78 18.65
C LEU A 78 6.89 19.19 19.04
N TYR A 79 7.81 19.22 18.08
CA TYR A 79 9.23 19.49 18.33
C TYR A 79 9.56 20.97 18.10
N GLN A 80 9.32 21.80 19.11
CA GLN A 80 9.48 23.27 19.02
C GLN A 80 10.91 23.75 18.78
N ASN A 81 11.92 22.92 19.12
CA ASN A 81 13.33 23.28 19.01
C ASN A 81 13.94 23.00 17.63
N LEU A 82 13.15 22.49 16.67
CA LEU A 82 13.60 22.09 15.35
C LEU A 82 12.70 22.64 14.26
N GLU A 83 13.27 22.91 13.09
CA GLU A 83 12.50 23.32 11.92
C GLU A 83 11.54 22.20 11.49
N THR A 84 10.25 22.53 11.37
CA THR A 84 9.18 21.59 11.04
C THR A 84 9.47 20.81 9.75
N GLY A 85 9.97 21.48 8.70
CA GLY A 85 10.32 20.85 7.42
C GLY A 85 11.46 19.83 7.53
N ARG A 86 12.45 20.11 8.38
CA ARG A 86 13.56 19.18 8.65
C ARG A 86 13.06 17.91 9.34
N VAL A 87 12.24 18.08 10.38
CA VAL A 87 11.64 16.96 11.12
C VAL A 87 10.67 16.17 10.23
N PHE A 88 9.88 16.86 9.40
CA PHE A 88 8.98 16.23 8.44
C PHE A 88 9.73 15.26 7.51
N LEU A 89 10.83 15.71 6.89
CA LEU A 89 11.61 14.85 5.99
C LEU A 89 12.31 13.70 6.72
N HIS A 90 12.83 13.95 7.93
CA HIS A 90 13.45 12.93 8.78
C HIS A 90 12.47 11.80 9.12
N ILE A 91 11.30 12.16 9.65
CA ILE A 91 10.25 11.20 10.00
C ILE A 91 9.76 10.47 8.75
N LEU A 92 9.46 11.22 7.67
CA LEU A 92 8.97 10.64 6.43
C LEU A 92 9.96 9.64 5.84
N LEU A 93 11.27 9.92 5.89
CA LEU A 93 12.31 8.99 5.44
C LEU A 93 12.24 7.66 6.21
N CYS A 94 12.29 7.71 7.54
CA CYS A 94 12.25 6.50 8.37
C CYS A 94 10.98 5.69 8.14
N LEU A 95 9.81 6.34 8.13
CA LEU A 95 8.55 5.67 7.89
C LEU A 95 8.41 5.15 6.45
N THR A 96 9.02 5.81 5.47
CA THR A 96 9.06 5.32 4.08
C THR A 96 9.88 4.04 3.98
N VAL A 97 11.00 3.95 4.70
CA VAL A 97 11.79 2.71 4.79
C VAL A 97 10.95 1.60 5.42
N ILE A 98 10.28 1.84 6.55
CA ILE A 98 9.37 0.86 7.17
C ILE A 98 8.28 0.41 6.19
N GLY A 99 7.58 1.38 5.58
CA GLY A 99 6.49 1.12 4.64
C GLY A 99 6.92 0.45 3.34
N SER A 100 8.22 0.47 3.01
CA SER A 100 8.76 -0.15 1.80
C SER A 100 8.73 -1.67 1.90
N TYR A 101 9.16 -2.26 3.02
CA TYR A 101 9.09 -3.71 3.22
C TYR A 101 7.74 -4.13 3.81
N ALA A 102 7.22 -3.42 4.82
CA ALA A 102 6.01 -3.83 5.54
C ALA A 102 4.71 -3.71 4.73
N ASN A 103 4.73 -2.94 3.64
CA ASN A 103 3.58 -2.76 2.75
C ASN A 103 4.06 -2.66 1.30
N THR A 104 4.71 -3.70 0.81
CA THR A 104 5.17 -3.72 -0.60
C THR A 104 3.97 -3.76 -1.56
N ALA A 105 2.87 -4.42 -1.20
CA ALA A 105 1.66 -4.67 -1.98
C ALA A 105 1.83 -5.57 -3.22
N LEU A 106 3.03 -6.14 -3.43
CA LEU A 106 3.31 -7.03 -4.56
C LEU A 106 2.71 -8.42 -4.30
N PHE A 107 2.89 -8.94 -3.09
CA PHE A 107 2.54 -10.28 -2.65
C PHE A 107 1.68 -10.27 -1.39
N ASN A 108 0.52 -9.59 -1.46
CA ASN A 108 -0.49 -9.67 -0.41
C ASN A 108 -1.50 -10.81 -0.70
N PRO A 109 -1.54 -11.90 0.09
CA PRO A 109 -2.50 -12.98 -0.09
C PRO A 109 -3.95 -12.52 0.24
N SER A 110 -4.88 -12.68 -0.70
CA SER A 110 -6.30 -12.34 -0.51
C SER A 110 -7.24 -13.28 -1.26
N ARG A 111 -8.53 -13.33 -0.86
CA ARG A 111 -9.53 -14.24 -1.45
C ARG A 111 -9.82 -13.92 -2.92
N ASP A 112 -9.92 -12.66 -3.29
CA ASP A 112 -10.09 -12.24 -4.69
C ASP A 112 -8.92 -12.71 -5.57
N LYS A 113 -7.68 -12.67 -5.05
CA LYS A 113 -6.50 -13.22 -5.75
C LYS A 113 -6.56 -14.73 -5.90
N TYR A 114 -7.03 -15.46 -4.87
CA TYR A 114 -7.24 -16.91 -4.95
C TYR A 114 -8.20 -17.27 -6.08
N TYR A 115 -9.36 -16.61 -6.14
CA TYR A 115 -10.35 -16.86 -7.18
C TYR A 115 -9.82 -16.53 -8.58
N ALA A 116 -9.11 -15.40 -8.73
CA ALA A 116 -8.46 -15.01 -9.99
C ALA A 116 -7.46 -16.05 -10.50
N MET A 117 -6.46 -16.39 -9.69
CA MET A 117 -5.31 -17.16 -10.15
C MET A 117 -5.52 -18.67 -10.08
N ILE A 118 -6.25 -19.17 -9.07
CA ILE A 118 -6.44 -20.62 -8.87
C ILE A 118 -7.70 -21.10 -9.58
N LEU A 119 -8.85 -20.47 -9.32
CA LEU A 119 -10.14 -20.95 -9.85
C LEU A 119 -10.35 -20.53 -11.32
N MET A 120 -10.15 -19.26 -11.64
CA MET A 120 -10.31 -18.75 -13.01
C MET A 120 -9.06 -18.92 -13.88
N ARG A 121 -7.97 -19.49 -13.33
CA ARG A 121 -6.71 -19.78 -14.04
C ARG A 121 -6.14 -18.56 -14.79
N MET A 122 -6.32 -17.36 -14.24
CA MET A 122 -5.70 -16.16 -14.81
C MET A 122 -4.18 -16.26 -14.71
N ASP A 123 -3.47 -15.65 -15.67
CA ASP A 123 -2.01 -15.58 -15.65
C ASP A 123 -1.53 -14.81 -14.40
N ALA A 124 -0.77 -15.51 -13.55
CA ALA A 124 -0.35 -14.96 -12.25
C ALA A 124 0.64 -13.81 -12.40
N ARG A 125 1.52 -13.85 -13.41
CA ARG A 125 2.49 -12.78 -13.66
C ARG A 125 1.77 -11.52 -14.10
N GLU A 126 0.91 -11.64 -15.10
CA GLU A 126 0.14 -10.51 -15.62
C GLU A 126 -0.79 -9.93 -14.53
N TYR A 127 -1.48 -10.80 -13.79
CA TYR A 127 -2.35 -10.37 -12.70
C TYR A 127 -1.58 -9.62 -11.60
N THR A 128 -0.44 -10.16 -11.14
CA THR A 128 0.38 -9.53 -10.10
C THR A 128 0.92 -8.19 -10.56
N LEU A 129 1.53 -8.11 -11.76
CA LEU A 129 2.11 -6.87 -12.28
C LEU A 129 1.06 -5.77 -12.45
N VAL A 130 -0.09 -6.09 -13.04
CA VAL A 130 -1.18 -5.13 -13.26
C VAL A 130 -1.74 -4.59 -11.95
N ASN A 131 -2.00 -5.46 -10.97
CA ASN A 131 -2.52 -5.01 -9.67
C ASN A 131 -1.46 -4.27 -8.85
N TYR A 132 -0.19 -4.65 -8.99
CA TYR A 132 0.92 -3.95 -8.35
C TYR A 132 1.10 -2.54 -8.93
N THR A 133 1.07 -2.38 -10.25
CA THR A 133 1.08 -1.06 -10.91
C THR A 133 -0.10 -0.20 -10.46
N TYR A 134 -1.31 -0.78 -10.38
CA TYR A 134 -2.48 -0.09 -9.84
C TYR A 134 -2.30 0.33 -8.37
N SER A 135 -1.68 -0.52 -7.54
CA SER A 135 -1.34 -0.19 -6.16
C SER A 135 -0.38 0.99 -6.06
N LEU A 136 0.69 1.00 -6.86
CA LEU A 136 1.65 2.09 -6.90
C LEU A 136 1.02 3.41 -7.37
N LEU A 137 0.14 3.35 -8.38
CA LEU A 137 -0.60 4.53 -8.83
C LEU A 137 -1.46 5.12 -7.71
N LYS A 138 -2.12 4.28 -6.91
CA LYS A 138 -2.86 4.72 -5.72
C LYS A 138 -1.98 5.32 -4.64
N VAL A 139 -0.72 4.87 -4.50
CA VAL A 139 0.25 5.50 -3.61
C VAL A 139 0.55 6.91 -4.11
N VAL A 140 0.93 7.09 -5.38
CA VAL A 140 1.21 8.42 -5.94
C VAL A 140 0.00 9.35 -5.79
N VAL A 141 -1.16 8.95 -6.33
CA VAL A 141 -2.37 9.78 -6.33
C VAL A 141 -2.86 10.06 -4.90
N GLY A 142 -2.80 9.06 -4.01
CA GLY A 142 -3.29 9.18 -2.65
C GLY A 142 -2.39 10.04 -1.76
N PHE A 143 -1.07 10.06 -1.98
CA PHE A 143 -0.14 10.88 -1.20
C PHE A 143 0.02 12.31 -1.73
N LEU A 144 -0.07 12.51 -3.04
CA LEU A 144 0.22 13.79 -3.70
C LEU A 144 -0.50 15.02 -3.11
N PRO A 145 -1.83 15.03 -2.87
CA PRO A 145 -2.47 16.22 -2.29
C PRO A 145 -1.98 16.51 -0.87
N PHE A 146 -1.61 15.48 -0.10
CA PHE A 146 -1.20 15.62 1.29
C PHE A 146 0.28 15.97 1.44
N THR A 147 1.15 15.45 0.57
CA THR A 147 2.56 15.89 0.54
C THR A 147 2.67 17.33 0.04
N LEU A 148 1.83 17.75 -0.91
CA LEU A 148 1.73 19.16 -1.31
C LEU A 148 1.20 20.03 -0.17
N GLY A 149 0.03 19.73 0.39
CA GLY A 149 -0.58 20.55 1.45
C GLY A 149 0.30 20.64 2.70
N PHE A 150 0.53 19.51 3.37
CA PHE A 150 1.26 19.47 4.64
C PHE A 150 2.76 19.73 4.48
N GLY A 151 3.36 19.35 3.34
CA GLY A 151 4.76 19.65 3.07
C GLY A 151 5.00 21.15 2.91
N LEU A 152 4.12 21.86 2.20
CA LEU A 152 4.18 23.33 2.10
C LEU A 152 3.95 23.99 3.46
N PHE A 153 2.98 23.51 4.27
CA PHE A 153 2.79 24.00 5.63
C PHE A 153 4.00 23.73 6.55
N ALA A 154 4.81 22.71 6.26
CA ALA A 154 6.07 22.46 6.96
C ALA A 154 7.24 23.32 6.43
N GLY A 155 7.04 24.15 5.41
CA GLY A 155 8.08 25.00 4.82
C GLY A 155 8.95 24.31 3.76
N LEU A 156 8.52 23.15 3.23
CA LEU A 156 9.25 22.47 2.15
C LEU A 156 9.00 23.14 0.79
N PRO A 157 9.98 23.11 -0.14
CA PRO A 157 9.79 23.67 -1.46
C PRO A 157 8.82 22.82 -2.28
N LEU A 158 7.99 23.47 -3.11
CA LEU A 158 6.92 22.85 -3.89
C LEU A 158 7.40 21.66 -4.75
N TRP A 159 8.55 21.81 -5.41
CA TRP A 159 9.12 20.76 -6.25
C TRP A 159 9.41 19.47 -5.46
N LEU A 160 9.89 19.60 -4.22
CA LEU A 160 10.18 18.45 -3.37
C LEU A 160 8.88 17.76 -2.95
N CYS A 161 7.88 18.53 -2.53
CA CYS A 161 6.56 18.03 -2.16
C CYS A 161 5.88 17.21 -3.27
N PHE A 162 6.09 17.61 -4.54
CA PHE A 162 5.61 16.88 -5.71
C PHE A 162 6.38 15.57 -5.94
N LEU A 163 7.68 15.53 -5.66
CA LEU A 163 8.52 14.34 -5.83
C LEU A 163 8.41 13.33 -4.69
N LEU A 164 7.99 13.73 -3.48
CA LEU A 164 7.88 12.84 -2.32
C LEU A 164 7.04 11.57 -2.57
N PRO A 165 5.82 11.62 -3.18
CA PRO A 165 5.07 10.41 -3.52
C PRO A 165 5.82 9.48 -4.48
N LEU A 166 6.62 10.03 -5.40
CA LEU A 166 7.45 9.25 -6.31
C LEU A 166 8.62 8.60 -5.58
N CYS A 167 9.21 9.28 -4.59
CA CYS A 167 10.25 8.71 -3.73
C CYS A 167 9.70 7.49 -2.95
N ILE A 168 8.50 7.62 -2.36
CA ILE A 168 7.83 6.52 -1.64
C ILE A 168 7.59 5.33 -2.58
N CYS A 169 7.12 5.59 -3.80
CA CYS A 169 6.97 4.53 -4.81
C CYS A 169 8.30 3.91 -5.21
N GLY A 170 9.35 4.72 -5.35
CA GLY A 170 10.71 4.27 -5.63
C GLY A 170 11.22 3.28 -4.57
N CYS A 171 11.06 3.62 -3.29
CA CYS A 171 11.39 2.72 -2.18
C CYS A 171 10.58 1.41 -2.21
N LYS A 172 9.29 1.48 -2.54
CA LYS A 172 8.46 0.26 -2.67
C LYS A 172 8.91 -0.62 -3.83
N LEU A 173 9.32 -0.02 -4.95
CA LEU A 173 9.84 -0.73 -6.12
C LEU A 173 11.18 -1.42 -5.80
N THR A 174 12.08 -0.73 -5.10
CA THR A 174 13.37 -1.32 -4.70
C THR A 174 13.18 -2.46 -3.70
N ALA A 175 12.33 -2.27 -2.69
CA ALA A 175 12.01 -3.34 -1.73
C ALA A 175 11.36 -4.55 -2.41
N ALA A 176 10.47 -4.31 -3.39
CA ALA A 176 9.85 -5.37 -4.17
C ALA A 176 10.88 -6.12 -5.06
N ALA A 177 11.81 -5.42 -5.71
CA ALA A 177 12.87 -6.08 -6.47
C ALA A 177 13.83 -6.86 -5.56
N TYR A 178 14.11 -6.35 -4.37
CA TYR A 178 14.92 -7.04 -3.37
C TYR A 178 14.23 -8.33 -2.90
N SER A 179 12.93 -8.31 -2.60
CA SER A 179 12.21 -9.52 -2.16
C SER A 179 12.15 -10.59 -3.26
N LEU A 180 12.04 -10.20 -4.53
CA LEU A 180 12.15 -11.11 -5.66
C LEU A 180 13.54 -11.73 -5.77
N TRP A 181 14.59 -10.94 -5.58
CA TRP A 181 15.97 -11.44 -5.58
C TRP A 181 16.27 -12.36 -4.40
N ASP A 182 15.79 -12.03 -3.21
CA ASP A 182 15.93 -12.88 -2.02
C ASP A 182 15.19 -14.21 -2.20
N TYR A 183 14.03 -14.21 -2.86
CA TYR A 183 13.32 -15.45 -3.22
C TYR A 183 14.14 -16.33 -4.16
N GLU A 184 14.72 -15.80 -5.23
CA GLU A 184 15.56 -16.59 -6.15
C GLU A 184 16.80 -17.19 -5.46
N ARG A 185 17.35 -16.49 -4.47
CA ARG A 185 18.54 -16.93 -3.72
C ARG A 185 18.23 -17.94 -2.61
N SER A 186 17.17 -17.69 -1.84
CA SER A 186 16.88 -18.43 -0.61
C SER A 186 15.70 -19.40 -0.72
N GLY A 187 14.87 -19.27 -1.76
CA GLY A 187 13.59 -19.97 -1.91
C GLY A 187 12.51 -19.55 -0.91
N LYS A 188 12.80 -18.58 -0.03
CA LYS A 188 11.88 -18.13 1.02
C LYS A 188 10.82 -17.20 0.43
N VAL A 189 9.57 -17.57 0.64
CA VAL A 189 8.42 -16.80 0.18
C VAL A 189 8.14 -15.68 1.18
N TYR A 190 8.34 -14.44 0.74
CA TYR A 190 8.00 -13.27 1.54
C TYR A 190 6.47 -13.12 1.67
N ASN A 191 5.97 -13.05 2.91
CA ASN A 191 4.57 -12.81 3.21
C ASN A 191 4.41 -11.47 3.93
N GLU A 192 3.92 -10.48 3.19
CA GLU A 192 3.71 -9.11 3.69
C GLU A 192 2.79 -9.04 4.91
N ASN A 193 1.87 -10.00 5.10
CA ASN A 193 0.96 -10.03 6.24
C ASN A 193 1.60 -10.61 7.51
N LYS A 194 2.82 -11.15 7.43
CA LYS A 194 3.54 -11.75 8.56
C LYS A 194 4.98 -11.25 8.58
N LEU A 195 5.17 -10.09 9.21
CA LEU A 195 6.51 -9.56 9.46
C LEU A 195 7.32 -10.51 10.34
N GLY A 196 8.56 -10.77 9.92
CA GLY A 196 9.51 -11.58 10.68
C GLY A 196 9.99 -10.88 11.96
N ARG A 197 10.58 -11.65 12.90
CA ARG A 197 11.13 -11.10 14.16
C ARG A 197 12.16 -9.99 13.91
N MET A 198 13.03 -10.17 12.91
CA MET A 198 14.05 -9.18 12.56
C MET A 198 13.44 -7.91 11.93
N GLU A 199 12.40 -8.05 11.13
CA GLU A 199 11.69 -6.91 10.52
C GLU A 199 10.93 -6.11 11.58
N TRP A 200 10.37 -6.76 12.59
CA TRP A 200 9.79 -6.09 13.75
C TRP A 200 10.84 -5.32 14.56
N LEU A 201 12.00 -5.93 14.82
CA LEU A 201 13.10 -5.26 15.52
C LEU A 201 13.61 -4.05 14.72
N PHE A 202 13.76 -4.19 13.41
CA PHE A 202 14.15 -3.08 12.54
C PHE A 202 13.09 -1.98 12.48
N THR A 203 11.81 -2.35 12.48
CA THR A 203 10.68 -1.40 12.56
C THR A 203 10.72 -0.61 13.88
N ALA A 204 10.90 -1.29 15.01
CA ALA A 204 10.99 -0.65 16.32
C ALA A 204 12.19 0.32 16.39
N LEU A 205 13.34 -0.10 15.86
CA LEU A 205 14.53 0.75 15.77
C LEU A 205 14.27 2.00 14.92
N LEU A 206 13.69 1.82 13.72
CA LEU A 206 13.40 2.94 12.82
C LEU A 206 12.35 3.89 13.39
N LEU A 207 11.33 3.40 14.11
CA LEU A 207 10.37 4.25 14.82
C LEU A 207 11.04 5.02 15.95
N GLY A 208 11.92 4.37 16.71
CA GLY A 208 12.74 5.01 17.74
C GLY A 208 13.62 6.12 17.13
N CYS A 209 14.25 5.88 15.98
CA CYS A 209 15.01 6.90 15.27
C CYS A 209 14.12 8.01 14.70
N ALA A 210 12.93 7.68 14.20
CA ALA A 210 12.01 8.65 13.61
C ALA A 210 11.55 9.69 14.63
N TYR A 211 11.16 9.27 15.83
CA TYR A 211 10.55 10.14 16.84
C TYR A 211 11.45 10.45 18.04
N GLY A 212 12.31 9.52 18.43
CA GLY A 212 13.22 9.68 19.56
C GLY A 212 14.37 10.64 19.27
N LEU A 213 14.92 10.65 18.06
CA LEU A 213 15.97 11.60 17.70
C LEU A 213 15.44 13.06 17.72
N PRO A 214 14.31 13.40 17.08
CA PRO A 214 13.75 14.75 17.20
C PRO A 214 13.42 15.14 18.64
N ALA A 215 12.99 14.20 19.49
CA ALA A 215 12.74 14.45 20.91
C ALA A 215 14.03 14.84 21.66
N ALA A 216 15.18 14.29 21.25
CA ALA A 216 16.50 14.67 21.75
C ALA A 216 17.06 15.95 21.09
N GLY A 217 16.28 16.64 20.25
CA GLY A 217 16.73 17.84 19.52
C GLY A 217 17.64 17.54 18.32
N VAL A 218 17.68 16.29 17.85
CA VAL A 218 18.51 15.87 16.73
C VAL A 218 17.62 15.39 15.58
N ALA A 219 17.73 16.00 14.40
CA ALA A 219 17.12 15.49 13.19
C ALA A 219 18.17 15.42 12.08
N LEU A 220 18.00 14.53 11.10
CA LEU A 220 18.84 14.55 9.92
C LEU A 220 18.74 15.92 9.23
N PRO A 221 19.84 16.45 8.64
CA PRO A 221 19.76 17.64 7.81
C PRO A 221 18.76 17.43 6.66
N SER A 222 17.99 18.47 6.32
CA SER A 222 16.98 18.41 5.26
C SER A 222 17.56 17.92 3.93
N ALA A 223 18.77 18.36 3.59
CA ALA A 223 19.50 17.94 2.38
C ALA A 223 19.82 16.43 2.37
N VAL A 224 20.17 15.84 3.51
CA VAL A 224 20.48 14.40 3.61
C VAL A 224 19.20 13.59 3.46
N SER A 225 18.14 13.94 4.20
CA SER A 225 16.86 13.24 4.11
C SER A 225 16.24 13.34 2.71
N ALA A 226 16.26 14.54 2.11
CA ALA A 226 15.80 14.75 0.74
C ALA A 226 16.67 13.99 -0.26
N GLY A 227 17.99 14.01 -0.12
CA GLY A 227 18.91 13.31 -1.02
C GLY A 227 18.66 11.79 -1.04
N VAL A 228 18.50 11.17 0.13
CA VAL A 228 18.20 9.73 0.24
C VAL A 228 16.83 9.40 -0.35
N LEU A 229 15.81 10.21 -0.06
CA LEU A 229 14.47 10.03 -0.66
C LEU A 229 14.51 10.16 -2.18
N LEU A 230 15.18 11.18 -2.71
CA LEU A 230 15.28 11.42 -4.15
C LEU A 230 16.07 10.31 -4.86
N ALA A 231 17.09 9.73 -4.22
CA ALA A 231 17.83 8.58 -4.74
C ALA A 231 16.94 7.33 -4.91
N ALA A 232 15.81 7.25 -4.20
CA ALA A 232 14.87 6.15 -4.35
C ALA A 232 14.17 6.16 -5.72
N ILE A 233 14.04 7.31 -6.39
CA ILE A 233 13.41 7.42 -7.72
C ILE A 233 14.22 6.63 -8.78
N PRO A 234 15.52 6.93 -9.02
CA PRO A 234 16.31 6.17 -9.99
C PRO A 234 16.47 4.70 -9.56
N ALA A 235 16.66 4.43 -8.26
CA ALA A 235 16.74 3.05 -7.76
C ALA A 235 15.45 2.25 -8.06
N GLY A 236 14.28 2.87 -7.85
CA GLY A 236 12.99 2.30 -8.19
C GLY A 236 12.83 2.06 -9.69
N PHE A 237 13.29 3.00 -10.52
CA PHE A 237 13.27 2.86 -11.97
C PHE A 237 14.08 1.65 -12.45
N PHE A 238 15.31 1.47 -11.93
CA PHE A 238 16.12 0.29 -12.25
C PHE A 238 15.46 -1.02 -11.77
N SER A 239 14.77 -0.96 -10.63
CA SER A 239 14.06 -2.10 -10.03
C SER A 239 12.90 -2.62 -10.89
N ILE A 240 12.31 -1.77 -11.74
CA ILE A 240 11.24 -2.17 -12.68
C ILE A 240 11.73 -3.29 -13.59
N ARG A 241 12.96 -3.21 -14.14
CA ARG A 241 13.51 -4.25 -15.02
C ARG A 241 13.50 -5.61 -14.33
N ARG A 242 13.93 -5.65 -13.07
CA ARG A 242 13.98 -6.87 -12.27
C ARG A 242 12.59 -7.46 -12.06
N ILE A 243 11.64 -6.62 -11.65
CA ILE A 243 10.23 -6.99 -11.44
C ILE A 243 9.64 -7.60 -12.71
N TYR A 244 9.82 -6.98 -13.88
CA TYR A 244 9.30 -7.53 -15.13
C TYR A 244 10.01 -8.81 -15.58
N SER A 245 11.30 -8.97 -15.29
CA SER A 245 12.08 -10.16 -15.67
C SER A 245 11.82 -11.39 -14.81
N PHE A 246 11.17 -11.24 -13.65
CA PHE A 246 10.93 -12.34 -12.73
C PHE A 246 9.95 -13.38 -13.32
N GLY A 247 10.36 -14.64 -13.32
CA GLY A 247 9.62 -15.75 -13.93
C GLY A 247 8.66 -16.48 -12.98
N ASP A 248 8.99 -16.54 -11.68
CA ASP A 248 8.35 -17.46 -10.74
C ASP A 248 7.10 -16.89 -10.05
N TYR A 249 6.47 -15.88 -10.65
CA TYR A 249 5.24 -15.26 -10.13
C TYR A 249 4.15 -16.30 -9.83
N ARG A 250 4.00 -17.30 -10.69
CA ARG A 250 2.99 -18.35 -10.51
C ARG A 250 3.26 -19.19 -9.27
N GLU A 251 4.51 -19.57 -9.05
CA GLU A 251 4.90 -20.40 -7.92
C GLU A 251 4.76 -19.65 -6.59
N VAL A 252 5.30 -18.43 -6.51
CA VAL A 252 5.21 -17.57 -5.33
C VAL A 252 3.76 -17.34 -4.94
N ASN A 253 2.90 -16.93 -5.90
CA ASN A 253 1.48 -16.71 -5.63
C ASN A 253 0.77 -18.01 -5.20
N ARG A 254 1.06 -19.15 -5.81
CA ARG A 254 0.43 -20.43 -5.43
C ARG A 254 0.78 -20.81 -3.99
N ARG A 255 2.05 -20.69 -3.59
CA ARG A 255 2.51 -20.98 -2.22
C ARG A 255 1.85 -20.04 -1.19
N LEU A 256 1.76 -18.74 -1.48
CA LEU A 256 1.11 -17.76 -0.60
C LEU A 256 -0.40 -17.99 -0.48
N LEU A 257 -1.07 -18.25 -1.60
CA LEU A 257 -2.51 -18.44 -1.63
C LEU A 257 -2.95 -19.75 -0.97
N ALA A 258 -2.13 -20.81 -1.04
CA ALA A 258 -2.38 -22.06 -0.33
C ALA A 258 -2.42 -21.85 1.21
N GLN A 259 -1.66 -20.89 1.75
CA GLN A 259 -1.69 -20.58 3.18
C GLN A 259 -3.03 -19.99 3.62
N ILE A 260 -3.79 -19.31 2.74
CA ILE A 260 -5.11 -18.74 3.08
C ILE A 260 -6.14 -19.85 3.29
N VAL A 261 -6.10 -20.90 2.45
CA VAL A 261 -7.06 -22.01 2.47
C VAL A 261 -6.85 -22.89 3.71
N ASN A 262 -5.61 -23.06 4.15
CA ASN A 262 -5.28 -23.87 5.33
C ASN A 262 -5.47 -23.13 6.67
N GLN A 263 -5.93 -21.88 6.64
CA GLN A 263 -6.20 -21.06 7.84
C GLN A 263 -7.70 -20.97 8.19
N THR A 264 -8.55 -21.72 7.49
CA THR A 264 -9.95 -21.96 7.84
C THR A 264 -10.12 -23.36 8.39
#